data_AF-A0A520R7K8-F1
#
_entry.id   AF-A0A520R7K8-F1
#
_cell.length_a   1.000
_cell.length_b   1.000
_cell.length_c   1.000
_cell.angle_alpha   90.00
_cell.angle_beta   90.00
_cell.angle_gamma   90.00
#
_symmetry.space_group_name_H-M   'P 1'
#
loop_
_entity.id
_entity.type
_entity.pdbx_description
1 polymer ?
#
loop_
_entity_poly.entity_id
_entity_poly.type
_entity_poly.pdbx_seq_one_letter_code
_entity_poly.pdbx_strand_id
1 'polypeptide(L)'
;MMDRGPTMDADDLRAGVAAAEVATLNSPGGALSRIDRISVWEALGNPIASDGAGAFTSKGHELRARLALRVAERHLKYWETALPEDVHPHRMLLAGFEFVAGNRPRSELRRMNDDFWNYLLDERSSVALPVGAAAYAVRAAIATVLGDEDLESGQTDDERDPEVWDAAFLASVSVSGETPWRGGDAQRRREYWLWYLREARRVALDFGLVSHASEPIDALVGGALASRELVPLVRRRAPDGSSGPKLLQVSEIRRAGSRVLVRLSMRDPAVCPHELARIIRIKVLSEVLEGLHDSADTLVVEGLIETPTLL
;
A
#
# COMPACT_ATOMS: atom_id res chain seq x y z
N MET A 1 -29.41 5.61 -25.20
CA MET A 1 -28.29 4.68 -25.35
C MET A 1 -27.12 5.33 -24.62
N MET A 2 -26.92 4.98 -23.34
CA MET A 2 -25.80 5.52 -22.58
C MET A 2 -24.55 4.75 -23.02
N ASP A 3 -23.64 5.48 -23.64
CA ASP A 3 -22.32 5.01 -24.03
C ASP A 3 -21.61 4.56 -22.74
N ARG A 4 -21.44 3.25 -22.56
CA ARG A 4 -20.60 2.71 -21.50
C ARG A 4 -19.19 3.03 -21.96
N GLY A 5 -18.58 4.08 -21.39
CA GLY A 5 -17.18 4.41 -21.65
C GLY A 5 -16.29 3.16 -21.55
N PRO A 6 -15.17 3.12 -22.29
CA PRO A 6 -14.39 1.90 -22.49
C PRO A 6 -14.11 1.24 -21.15
N THR A 7 -14.74 0.08 -20.95
CA THR A 7 -14.51 -0.78 -19.79
C THR A 7 -13.04 -1.16 -19.79
N MET A 8 -12.38 -0.91 -18.66
CA MET A 8 -11.03 -1.39 -18.34
C MET A 8 -10.86 -2.84 -18.84
N ASP A 9 -10.02 -3.04 -19.86
CA ASP A 9 -9.77 -4.39 -20.38
C ASP A 9 -8.70 -5.04 -19.52
N ALA A 10 -9.11 -6.06 -18.75
CA ALA A 10 -8.18 -6.87 -17.97
C ALA A 10 -7.08 -7.50 -18.86
N ASP A 11 -7.35 -7.66 -20.15
CA ASP A 11 -6.41 -8.16 -21.12
C ASP A 11 -5.35 -7.10 -21.50
N ASP A 12 -5.72 -5.81 -21.57
CA ASP A 12 -4.78 -4.71 -21.80
C ASP A 12 -3.78 -4.58 -20.63
N LEU A 13 -4.27 -4.64 -19.39
CA LEU A 13 -3.39 -4.65 -18.22
C LEU A 13 -2.49 -5.89 -18.19
N ARG A 14 -3.03 -7.06 -18.54
CA ARG A 14 -2.23 -8.29 -18.60
C ARG A 14 -1.13 -8.19 -19.65
N ALA A 15 -1.45 -7.67 -20.84
CA ALA A 15 -0.51 -7.51 -21.93
C ALA A 15 0.56 -6.46 -21.62
N GLY A 16 0.16 -5.27 -21.13
CA GLY A 16 1.07 -4.20 -20.75
C GLY A 16 2.04 -4.62 -19.65
N VAL A 17 1.54 -5.30 -18.62
CA VAL A 17 2.40 -5.82 -17.56
C VAL A 17 3.34 -6.91 -18.06
N ALA A 18 2.89 -7.84 -18.91
CA ALA A 18 3.75 -8.88 -19.46
C ALA A 18 4.89 -8.30 -20.32
N ALA A 19 4.59 -7.28 -21.14
CA ALA A 19 5.61 -6.57 -21.92
C ALA A 19 6.63 -5.87 -21.02
N ALA A 20 6.16 -5.18 -19.97
CA ALA A 20 7.01 -4.53 -18.97
C ALA A 20 7.89 -5.51 -18.19
N GLU A 21 7.40 -6.72 -17.91
CA GLU A 21 8.20 -7.79 -17.27
C GLU A 21 9.35 -8.23 -18.16
N VAL A 22 9.07 -8.48 -19.45
CA VAL A 22 10.10 -8.85 -20.44
C VAL A 22 11.14 -7.74 -20.59
N ALA A 23 10.70 -6.48 -20.69
CA ALA A 23 11.60 -5.33 -20.77
C ALA A 23 12.50 -5.22 -19.53
N THR A 24 11.93 -5.39 -18.33
CA THR A 24 12.67 -5.35 -17.05
C THR A 24 13.71 -6.47 -16.94
N LEU A 25 13.37 -7.68 -17.39
CA LEU A 25 14.30 -8.82 -17.40
C LEU A 25 15.50 -8.57 -18.32
N ASN A 26 15.27 -7.94 -19.47
CA ASN A 26 16.30 -7.64 -20.47
C ASN A 26 17.07 -6.32 -20.21
N SER A 27 16.63 -5.51 -19.25
CA SER A 27 17.27 -4.24 -18.90
C SER A 27 18.64 -4.48 -18.25
N PRO A 28 19.76 -3.97 -18.81
CA PRO A 28 21.10 -4.13 -18.23
C PRO A 28 21.19 -3.56 -16.80
N GLY A 29 20.58 -2.39 -16.58
CA GLY A 29 20.47 -1.77 -15.25
C GLY A 29 19.33 -2.34 -14.39
N GLY A 30 18.59 -3.33 -14.87
CA GLY A 30 17.42 -3.87 -14.17
C GLY A 30 16.34 -2.82 -13.93
N ALA A 31 16.23 -1.82 -14.80
CA ALA A 31 15.27 -0.73 -14.70
C ALA A 31 14.02 -1.00 -15.54
N LEU A 32 12.85 -0.59 -15.04
CA LEU A 32 11.62 -0.46 -15.81
C LEU A 32 11.55 0.97 -16.36
N SER A 33 11.47 1.11 -17.68
CA SER A 33 11.49 2.44 -18.31
C SER A 33 10.23 3.25 -17.96
N ARG A 34 10.33 4.59 -18.03
CA ARG A 34 9.16 5.45 -17.80
C ARG A 34 8.03 5.17 -18.80
N ILE A 35 8.35 4.87 -20.05
CA ILE A 35 7.36 4.50 -21.07
C ILE A 35 6.59 3.24 -20.64
N ASP A 36 7.31 2.21 -20.17
CA ASP A 36 6.65 0.99 -19.70
C ASP A 36 5.78 1.25 -18.45
N ARG A 37 6.23 2.15 -17.55
CA ARG A 37 5.42 2.55 -16.38
C ARG A 37 4.15 3.27 -16.81
N ILE A 38 4.23 4.20 -17.77
CA ILE A 38 3.06 4.88 -18.35
C ILE A 38 2.10 3.87 -18.96
N SER A 39 2.57 2.91 -19.75
CA SER A 39 1.68 1.88 -20.33
C SER A 39 0.97 1.05 -19.25
N VAL A 40 1.65 0.73 -18.13
CA VAL A 40 0.98 0.09 -16.98
C VAL A 40 -0.05 1.01 -16.34
N TRP A 41 0.27 2.29 -16.17
CA TRP A 41 -0.62 3.29 -15.58
C TRP A 41 -1.86 3.55 -16.43
N GLU A 42 -1.73 3.62 -17.76
CA GLU A 42 -2.83 3.74 -18.70
C GLU A 42 -3.73 2.50 -18.63
N ALA A 43 -3.14 1.30 -18.54
CA ALA A 43 -3.88 0.06 -18.41
C ALA A 43 -4.60 -0.09 -17.06
N LEU A 44 -4.18 0.65 -16.03
CA LEU A 44 -4.96 0.80 -14.78
C LEU A 44 -6.19 1.70 -14.97
N GLY A 45 -6.37 2.34 -16.12
CA GLY A 45 -7.59 3.04 -16.53
C GLY A 45 -7.34 4.47 -17.00
N ASN A 46 -8.21 4.98 -17.87
CA ASN A 46 -8.02 6.30 -18.45
C ASN A 46 -8.03 7.44 -17.40
N PRO A 47 -7.22 8.51 -17.62
CA PRO A 47 -7.16 9.68 -16.73
C PRO A 47 -8.43 10.54 -16.73
N ILE A 48 -9.40 10.27 -17.61
CA ILE A 48 -10.61 11.10 -17.75
C ILE A 48 -11.87 10.23 -17.81
N ALA A 49 -12.65 10.27 -16.73
CA ALA A 49 -14.10 10.19 -16.73
C ALA A 49 -14.58 10.63 -15.34
N SER A 50 -14.75 11.94 -15.16
CA SER A 50 -15.47 12.46 -13.99
C SER A 50 -16.94 12.08 -14.13
N ASP A 51 -17.41 11.16 -13.31
CA ASP A 51 -18.83 10.98 -13.00
C ASP A 51 -19.29 11.89 -11.85
N GLY A 52 -18.40 12.73 -11.30
CA GLY A 52 -18.74 13.85 -10.43
C GLY A 52 -19.37 13.43 -9.09
N ALA A 53 -18.53 13.06 -8.13
CA ALA A 53 -18.79 13.11 -6.67
C ALA A 53 -17.64 12.53 -5.81
N GLY A 54 -16.67 11.82 -6.41
CA GLY A 54 -15.62 11.10 -5.69
C GLY A 54 -14.38 11.91 -5.31
N ALA A 55 -13.58 11.36 -4.39
CA ALA A 55 -12.27 11.91 -3.99
C ALA A 55 -11.20 11.88 -5.11
N PHE A 56 -11.43 11.06 -6.14
CA PHE A 56 -10.58 10.83 -7.30
C PHE A 56 -11.29 11.22 -8.60
N THR A 57 -10.52 11.57 -9.64
CA THR A 57 -11.04 12.02 -10.94
C THR A 57 -11.51 10.88 -11.85
N SER A 58 -11.06 9.65 -11.58
CA SER A 58 -11.51 8.43 -12.26
C SER A 58 -11.18 7.21 -11.40
N LYS A 59 -11.69 6.04 -11.80
CA LYS A 59 -11.29 4.77 -11.18
C LYS A 59 -9.80 4.47 -11.38
N GLY A 60 -9.25 4.82 -12.55
CA GLY A 60 -7.83 4.65 -12.83
C GLY A 60 -6.95 5.49 -11.91
N HIS A 61 -7.35 6.73 -11.62
CA HIS A 61 -6.67 7.57 -10.64
C HIS A 61 -6.66 6.89 -9.26
N GLU A 62 -7.80 6.36 -8.80
CA GLU A 62 -7.85 5.66 -7.51
C GLU A 62 -6.89 4.44 -7.48
N LEU A 63 -6.84 3.64 -8.55
CA LEU A 63 -5.95 2.48 -8.63
C LEU A 63 -4.47 2.88 -8.62
N ARG A 64 -4.10 3.93 -9.37
CA ARG A 64 -2.73 4.46 -9.37
C ARG A 64 -2.34 5.04 -8.01
N ALA A 65 -3.23 5.79 -7.37
CA ALA A 65 -3.04 6.32 -6.02
C ALA A 65 -2.81 5.20 -5.00
N ARG A 66 -3.60 4.11 -5.05
CA ARG A 66 -3.43 2.95 -4.18
C ARG A 66 -2.11 2.23 -4.43
N LEU A 67 -1.71 2.07 -5.69
CA LEU A 67 -0.43 1.47 -6.05
C LEU A 67 0.74 2.31 -5.52
N ALA A 68 0.70 3.64 -5.71
CA ALA A 68 1.73 4.55 -5.23
C ALA A 68 1.87 4.52 -3.69
N LEU A 69 0.75 4.46 -2.96
CA LEU A 69 0.78 4.30 -1.49
C LEU A 69 1.37 2.96 -1.05
N ARG A 70 1.05 1.84 -1.72
CA ARG A 70 1.66 0.52 -1.42
C ARG A 70 3.16 0.50 -1.69
N VAL A 71 3.60 1.18 -2.75
CA VAL A 71 5.02 1.40 -3.05
C VAL A 71 5.69 2.14 -1.90
N ALA A 72 5.16 3.29 -1.49
CA ALA A 72 5.72 4.09 -0.42
C ALA A 72 5.77 3.32 0.91
N GLU A 73 4.68 2.62 1.28
CA GLU A 73 4.59 1.81 2.50
C GLU A 73 5.68 0.72 2.55
N ARG A 74 5.83 -0.07 1.49
CA ARG A 74 6.79 -1.18 1.46
C ARG A 74 8.23 -0.71 1.62
N HIS A 75 8.53 0.49 1.14
CA HIS A 75 9.90 1.00 1.05
C HIS A 75 10.26 1.95 2.18
N LEU A 76 9.31 2.27 3.05
CA LEU A 76 9.58 3.16 4.17
C LEU A 76 10.60 2.58 5.18
N LYS A 77 10.78 1.26 5.20
CA LYS A 77 11.85 0.58 5.97
C LYS A 77 13.27 1.10 5.71
N TYR A 78 13.55 1.64 4.51
CA TYR A 78 14.85 2.22 4.18
C TYR A 78 15.09 3.54 4.91
N TRP A 79 14.02 4.32 5.13
CA TRP A 79 14.03 5.48 6.01
C TRP A 79 14.23 5.06 7.46
N GLU A 80 13.44 4.10 7.94
CA GLU A 80 13.48 3.62 9.33
C GLU A 80 14.86 3.08 9.73
N THR A 81 15.59 2.48 8.79
CA THR A 81 16.92 1.94 9.05
C THR A 81 17.94 3.04 9.37
N ALA A 82 17.79 4.22 8.76
CA ALA A 82 18.72 5.33 8.93
C ALA A 82 18.23 6.36 9.97
N LEU A 83 16.92 6.59 10.06
CA LEU A 83 16.27 7.61 10.87
C LEU A 83 15.05 7.02 11.61
N PRO A 84 15.25 6.08 12.54
CA PRO A 84 14.16 5.33 13.19
C PRO A 84 13.22 6.19 14.06
N GLU A 85 13.74 7.29 14.62
CA GLU A 85 12.97 8.22 15.46
C GLU A 85 12.16 9.23 14.64
N ASP A 86 12.43 9.31 13.34
CA ASP A 86 11.84 10.31 12.46
C ASP A 86 10.55 9.79 11.79
N VAL A 87 9.43 10.12 12.42
CA VAL A 87 8.10 9.62 12.03
C VAL A 87 7.39 10.49 10.98
N HIS A 88 8.02 11.54 10.44
CA HIS A 88 7.36 12.45 9.50
C HIS A 88 6.85 11.74 8.24
N PRO A 89 7.63 10.87 7.56
CA PRO A 89 7.12 10.14 6.40
C PRO A 89 5.99 9.17 6.77
N HIS A 90 6.00 8.55 7.95
CA HIS A 90 4.91 7.67 8.42
C HIS A 90 3.60 8.44 8.59
N ARG A 91 3.66 9.64 9.18
CA ARG A 91 2.50 10.51 9.34
C ARG A 91 1.93 10.92 7.98
N MET A 92 2.80 11.22 7.02
CA MET A 92 2.39 11.61 5.68
C MET A 92 1.73 10.44 4.93
N LEU A 93 2.33 9.24 5.02
CA LEU A 93 1.78 8.02 4.43
C LEU A 93 0.42 7.64 5.03
N LEU A 94 0.28 7.73 6.36
CA LEU A 94 -1.00 7.50 7.04
C LEU A 94 -2.08 8.47 6.55
N ALA A 95 -1.75 9.76 6.38
CA ALA A 95 -2.67 10.75 5.85
C ALA A 95 -3.17 10.40 4.43
N GLY A 96 -2.30 9.85 3.59
CA GLY A 96 -2.67 9.32 2.27
C GLY A 96 -3.70 8.19 2.35
N PHE A 97 -3.48 7.21 3.23
CA PHE A 97 -4.44 6.12 3.45
C PHE A 97 -5.77 6.60 4.05
N GLU A 98 -5.74 7.56 4.97
CA GLU A 98 -6.95 8.17 5.53
C GLU A 98 -7.76 8.91 4.47
N PHE A 99 -7.09 9.61 3.54
CA PHE A 99 -7.76 10.26 2.41
C PHE A 99 -8.43 9.25 1.49
N VAL A 100 -7.72 8.19 1.09
CA VAL A 100 -8.29 7.10 0.26
C VAL A 100 -9.49 6.45 0.94
N ALA A 101 -9.49 6.37 2.28
CA ALA A 101 -10.60 5.85 3.07
C ALA A 101 -11.77 6.84 3.29
N GLY A 102 -11.67 8.08 2.78
CA GLY A 102 -12.68 9.11 2.97
C GLY A 102 -12.66 9.79 4.36
N ASN A 103 -11.64 9.54 5.16
CA ASN A 103 -11.52 10.02 6.54
C ASN A 103 -10.71 11.31 6.67
N ARG A 104 -10.20 11.86 5.56
CA ARG A 104 -9.39 13.08 5.54
C ARG A 104 -9.77 13.98 4.36
N PRO A 105 -9.97 15.29 4.58
CA PRO A 105 -10.27 16.21 3.50
C PRO A 105 -9.03 16.48 2.62
N ARG A 106 -9.26 16.68 1.33
CA ARG A 106 -8.23 16.92 0.31
C ARG A 106 -7.35 18.14 0.60
N SER A 107 -7.95 19.21 1.12
CA SER A 107 -7.24 20.46 1.46
C SER A 107 -6.24 20.26 2.59
N GLU A 108 -6.58 19.44 3.59
CA GLU A 108 -5.67 19.10 4.68
C GLU A 108 -4.54 18.21 4.20
N LEU A 109 -4.83 17.19 3.39
CA LEU A 109 -3.80 16.35 2.80
C LEU A 109 -2.79 17.18 1.99
N ARG A 110 -3.29 18.13 1.18
CA ARG A 110 -2.43 19.05 0.40
C ARG A 110 -1.51 19.87 1.30
N ARG A 111 -2.07 20.51 2.33
CA ARG A 111 -1.26 21.30 3.28
C ARG A 111 -0.17 20.47 3.94
N MET A 112 -0.53 19.28 4.46
CA MET A 112 0.45 18.37 5.07
C MET A 112 1.56 17.97 4.10
N ASN A 113 1.21 17.80 2.83
CA ASN A 113 2.14 17.42 1.78
C ASN A 113 3.11 18.55 1.42
N ASP A 114 2.64 19.80 1.46
CA ASP A 114 3.45 21.00 1.26
C ASP A 114 4.39 21.22 2.47
N ASP A 115 3.88 21.05 3.69
CA ASP A 115 4.68 21.12 4.93
C ASP A 115 5.76 20.03 4.94
N PHE A 116 5.41 18.81 4.53
CA PHE A 116 6.35 17.70 4.44
C PHE A 116 7.43 17.92 3.37
N TRP A 117 7.10 18.60 2.27
CA TRP A 117 8.09 18.98 1.27
C TRP A 117 9.13 19.95 1.83
N ASN A 118 8.68 21.01 2.50
CA ASN A 118 9.58 21.98 3.15
C ASN A 118 10.45 21.30 4.20
N TYR A 119 9.87 20.40 5.00
CA TYR A 119 10.62 19.58 5.95
C TYR A 119 11.76 18.78 5.31
N LEU A 120 11.49 18.11 4.17
CA LEU A 120 12.52 17.33 3.48
C LEU A 120 13.66 18.21 2.95
N LEU A 121 13.34 19.39 2.41
CA LEU A 121 14.34 20.32 1.90
C LEU A 121 15.16 20.98 3.02
N ASP A 122 14.49 21.49 4.04
CA ASP A 122 15.12 22.32 5.08
C ASP A 122 15.87 21.45 6.10
N GLU A 123 15.29 20.33 6.52
CA GLU A 123 15.81 19.54 7.63
C GLU A 123 16.50 18.24 7.19
N ARG A 124 16.27 17.78 5.95
CA ARG A 124 16.71 16.45 5.49
C ARG A 124 17.40 16.46 4.12
N SER A 125 17.76 17.63 3.58
CA SER A 125 18.47 17.74 2.29
C SER A 125 19.84 17.08 2.23
N SER A 126 20.48 16.84 3.39
CA SER A 126 21.78 16.16 3.49
C SER A 126 21.69 14.64 3.65
N VAL A 127 20.48 14.08 3.71
CA VAL A 127 20.28 12.64 3.83
C VAL A 127 20.76 11.95 2.54
N ALA A 128 21.48 10.83 2.70
CA ALA A 128 21.97 10.05 1.58
C ALA A 128 20.83 9.65 0.63
N LEU A 129 21.09 9.74 -0.69
CA LEU A 129 20.09 9.56 -1.74
C LEU A 129 19.16 8.35 -1.54
N PRO A 130 19.62 7.12 -1.23
CA PRO A 130 18.73 5.97 -1.10
C PRO A 130 17.74 6.09 0.06
N VAL A 131 18.17 6.73 1.16
CA VAL A 131 17.35 6.98 2.33
C VAL A 131 16.37 8.12 2.02
N GLY A 132 16.86 9.22 1.45
CA GLY A 132 16.01 10.35 1.05
C GLY A 132 14.94 9.94 0.04
N ALA A 133 15.30 9.11 -0.94
CA ALA A 133 14.38 8.59 -1.95
C ALA A 133 13.19 7.82 -1.36
N ALA A 134 13.32 7.22 -0.17
CA ALA A 134 12.20 6.52 0.48
C ALA A 134 11.16 7.52 1.00
N ALA A 135 11.60 8.65 1.58
CA ALA A 135 10.71 9.72 2.01
C ALA A 135 10.15 10.52 0.82
N TYR A 136 10.97 10.77 -0.21
CA TYR A 136 10.48 11.37 -1.45
C TYR A 136 9.46 10.47 -2.15
N ALA A 137 9.59 9.15 -2.11
CA ALA A 137 8.57 8.23 -2.63
C ALA A 137 7.22 8.39 -1.90
N VAL A 138 7.22 8.64 -0.58
CA VAL A 138 5.99 9.00 0.16
C VAL A 138 5.41 10.30 -0.38
N ARG A 139 6.23 11.34 -0.54
CA ARG A 139 5.77 12.63 -1.09
C ARG A 139 5.21 12.50 -2.50
N ALA A 140 5.87 11.74 -3.36
CA ALA A 140 5.42 11.46 -4.72
C ALA A 140 4.11 10.67 -4.71
N ALA A 141 3.95 9.68 -3.81
CA ALA A 141 2.71 8.93 -3.70
C ALA A 141 1.53 9.83 -3.30
N ILE A 142 1.74 10.80 -2.41
CA ILE A 142 0.70 11.79 -2.09
C ILE A 142 0.48 12.76 -3.25
N ALA A 143 1.51 13.08 -4.03
CA ALA A 143 1.34 13.81 -5.29
C ALA A 143 0.35 13.09 -6.20
N THR A 144 0.53 11.78 -6.40
CA THR A 144 -0.39 10.94 -7.18
C THR A 144 -1.78 10.92 -6.58
N VAL A 145 -1.93 10.78 -5.26
CA VAL A 145 -3.25 10.82 -4.58
C VAL A 145 -3.98 12.16 -4.82
N LEU A 146 -3.23 13.26 -4.88
CA LEU A 146 -3.78 14.58 -5.12
C LEU A 146 -3.98 14.83 -6.62
N GLY A 147 -3.04 14.52 -7.49
CA GLY A 147 -2.98 15.02 -8.87
C GLY A 147 -3.11 13.97 -9.97
N ASP A 148 -3.21 12.69 -9.62
CA ASP A 148 -2.94 11.55 -10.50
C ASP A 148 -1.46 11.47 -10.96
N GLU A 149 -1.10 10.41 -11.68
CA GLU A 149 0.23 10.25 -12.31
C GLU A 149 0.40 11.16 -13.53
N ASP A 150 1.64 11.59 -13.77
CA ASP A 150 2.03 12.26 -15.01
C ASP A 150 2.21 11.23 -16.14
N LEU A 151 1.19 11.14 -17.00
CA LEU A 151 1.14 10.24 -18.16
C LEU A 151 1.79 10.82 -19.42
N GLU A 152 2.36 12.03 -19.38
CA GLU A 152 3.00 12.61 -20.57
C GLU A 152 4.22 11.77 -20.97
N SER A 153 4.21 11.18 -22.17
CA SER A 153 5.36 10.47 -22.73
C SER A 153 6.22 11.44 -23.53
N GLY A 154 7.53 11.47 -23.27
CA GLY A 154 8.44 12.34 -24.00
C GLY A 154 9.82 12.53 -23.38
N GLN A 155 9.91 12.40 -22.05
CA GLN A 155 11.18 12.47 -21.32
C GLN A 155 11.46 11.17 -20.57
N THR A 156 12.73 10.75 -20.58
CA THR A 156 13.24 9.66 -19.74
C THR A 156 13.48 10.15 -18.30
N ASP A 157 13.68 9.21 -17.37
CA ASP A 157 13.89 9.57 -15.95
C ASP A 157 15.18 10.38 -15.73
N ASP A 158 16.22 10.20 -16.55
CA ASP A 158 17.49 10.93 -16.47
C ASP A 158 17.43 12.36 -17.06
N GLU A 159 16.42 12.64 -17.88
CA GLU A 159 16.16 13.98 -18.44
C GLU A 159 15.26 14.83 -17.53
N ARG A 160 14.58 14.21 -16.57
CA ARG A 160 13.62 14.87 -15.67
C ARG A 160 14.29 15.32 -14.37
N ASP A 161 13.76 16.40 -13.82
CA ASP A 161 14.14 16.85 -12.49
C ASP A 161 13.81 15.75 -11.45
N PRO A 162 14.73 15.40 -10.53
CA PRO A 162 14.43 14.48 -9.42
C PRO A 162 13.17 14.83 -8.62
N GLU A 163 12.77 16.11 -8.57
CA GLU A 163 11.56 16.57 -7.89
C GLU A 163 10.26 16.04 -8.53
N VAL A 164 10.28 15.64 -9.81
CA VAL A 164 9.10 15.16 -10.55
C VAL A 164 9.10 13.66 -10.81
N TRP A 165 10.06 12.93 -10.23
CA TRP A 165 10.07 11.47 -10.31
C TRP A 165 8.87 10.86 -9.58
N ASP A 166 8.30 9.81 -10.16
CA ASP A 166 7.17 9.10 -9.56
C ASP A 166 7.61 8.27 -8.35
N ALA A 167 6.62 7.90 -7.52
CA ALA A 167 6.86 7.14 -6.29
C ALA A 167 7.55 5.80 -6.56
N ALA A 168 7.21 5.14 -7.67
CA ALA A 168 7.77 3.85 -8.01
C ALA A 168 9.24 3.96 -8.43
N PHE A 169 9.62 4.99 -9.18
CA PHE A 169 11.00 5.24 -9.53
C PHE A 169 11.86 5.57 -8.31
N LEU A 170 11.38 6.47 -7.44
CA LEU A 170 12.07 6.84 -6.19
C LEU A 170 12.28 5.63 -5.27
N ALA A 171 11.25 4.79 -5.08
CA ALA A 171 11.41 3.56 -4.30
C ALA A 171 12.44 2.60 -4.93
N SER A 172 12.54 2.55 -6.26
CA SER A 172 13.57 1.74 -6.93
C SER A 172 15.00 2.22 -6.60
N VAL A 173 15.20 3.52 -6.44
CA VAL A 173 16.48 4.13 -6.03
C VAL A 173 16.79 3.73 -4.59
N SER A 174 15.82 3.77 -3.68
CA SER A 174 16.01 3.28 -2.30
C SER A 174 16.40 1.81 -2.23
N VAL A 175 15.83 0.97 -3.09
CA VAL A 175 16.13 -0.48 -3.11
C VAL A 175 17.51 -0.77 -3.66
N SER A 176 17.87 -0.13 -4.77
CA SER A 176 19.09 -0.40 -5.51
C SER A 176 20.29 0.42 -5.06
N GLY A 177 20.05 1.48 -4.29
CA GLY A 177 21.07 2.36 -3.73
C GLY A 177 21.52 3.50 -4.66
N GLU A 178 21.04 3.55 -5.91
CA GLU A 178 21.39 4.61 -6.87
C GLU A 178 20.45 4.59 -8.09
N THR A 179 20.49 5.62 -8.95
CA THR A 179 19.79 5.61 -10.24
C THR A 179 20.41 4.64 -11.25
N PRO A 180 19.64 4.14 -12.24
CA PRO A 180 20.14 3.18 -13.22
C PRO A 180 21.37 3.62 -14.02
N TRP A 181 21.49 4.92 -14.31
CA TRP A 181 22.59 5.48 -15.08
C TRP A 181 23.81 5.86 -14.22
N ARG A 182 23.66 5.90 -12.89
CA ARG A 182 24.77 6.16 -11.95
C ARG A 182 25.29 4.90 -11.25
N GLY A 183 24.57 3.78 -11.34
CA GLY A 183 25.01 2.48 -10.85
C GLY A 183 23.99 1.80 -9.94
N GLY A 184 24.45 1.29 -8.80
CA GLY A 184 23.62 0.57 -7.83
C GLY A 184 23.39 -0.91 -8.17
N ASP A 185 22.62 -1.59 -7.32
CA ASP A 185 22.32 -3.00 -7.46
C ASP A 185 21.21 -3.24 -8.49
N ALA A 186 21.63 -3.55 -9.72
CA ALA A 186 20.74 -3.85 -10.83
C ALA A 186 19.85 -5.08 -10.57
N GLN A 187 20.32 -6.08 -9.81
CA GLN A 187 19.51 -7.26 -9.50
C GLN A 187 18.38 -6.90 -8.54
N ARG A 188 18.68 -6.17 -7.45
CA ARG A 188 17.66 -5.72 -6.50
C ARG A 188 16.66 -4.76 -7.14
N ARG A 189 17.12 -3.90 -8.05
CA ARG A 189 16.24 -3.05 -8.87
C ARG A 189 15.27 -3.87 -9.70
N ARG A 190 15.77 -4.91 -10.37
CA ARG A 190 14.95 -5.82 -11.19
C ARG A 190 13.91 -6.55 -10.35
N GLU A 191 14.32 -7.11 -9.21
CA GLU A 191 13.42 -7.78 -8.27
C GLU A 191 12.32 -6.85 -7.76
N TYR A 192 12.67 -5.58 -7.49
CA TYR A 192 11.71 -4.55 -7.12
C TYR A 192 10.69 -4.29 -8.23
N TRP A 193 11.13 -4.08 -9.48
CA TRP A 193 10.20 -3.81 -10.59
C TRP A 193 9.28 -5.00 -10.88
N LEU A 194 9.78 -6.23 -10.80
CA LEU A 194 8.95 -7.43 -10.91
C LEU A 194 7.94 -7.56 -9.75
N TRP A 195 8.27 -7.07 -8.56
CA TRP A 195 7.29 -6.93 -7.48
C TRP A 195 6.26 -5.85 -7.78
N TYR A 196 6.68 -4.66 -8.22
CA TYR A 196 5.81 -3.54 -8.57
C TYR A 196 4.77 -3.94 -9.63
N LEU A 197 5.18 -4.65 -10.68
CA LEU A 197 4.30 -5.14 -11.75
C LEU A 197 3.28 -6.18 -11.26
N ARG A 198 3.64 -7.00 -10.28
CA ARG A 198 2.69 -7.90 -9.60
C ARG A 198 1.71 -7.13 -8.72
N GLU A 199 2.16 -6.09 -8.03
CA GLU A 199 1.28 -5.25 -7.23
C GLU A 199 0.32 -4.42 -8.08
N ALA A 200 0.74 -3.94 -9.25
CA ALA A 200 -0.16 -3.27 -10.19
C ALA A 200 -1.34 -4.18 -10.56
N ARG A 201 -1.06 -5.45 -10.89
CA ARG A 201 -2.10 -6.47 -11.14
C ARG A 201 -2.97 -6.71 -9.90
N ARG A 202 -2.38 -6.83 -8.71
CA ARG A 202 -3.13 -7.02 -7.46
C ARG A 202 -4.07 -5.85 -7.17
N VAL A 203 -3.60 -4.61 -7.28
CA VAL A 203 -4.45 -3.43 -7.03
C VAL A 203 -5.64 -3.39 -8.00
N ALA A 204 -5.43 -3.74 -9.27
CA ALA A 204 -6.52 -3.85 -10.23
C ALA A 204 -7.53 -4.97 -9.90
N LEU A 205 -7.07 -6.11 -9.37
CA LEU A 205 -7.97 -7.19 -8.92
C LEU A 205 -8.72 -6.80 -7.64
N ASP A 206 -7.99 -6.35 -6.62
CA ASP A 206 -8.52 -6.03 -5.29
C ASP A 206 -9.57 -4.90 -5.34
N PHE A 207 -9.44 -3.97 -6.29
CA PHE A 207 -10.23 -2.75 -6.31
C PHE A 207 -10.87 -2.42 -7.67
N GLY A 208 -10.61 -3.16 -8.74
CA GLY A 208 -11.00 -2.79 -10.11
C GLY A 208 -11.77 -3.83 -10.92
N LEU A 209 -11.67 -5.15 -10.64
CA LEU A 209 -12.27 -6.19 -11.47
C LEU A 209 -13.31 -7.02 -10.71
N VAL A 210 -14.60 -6.88 -11.06
CA VAL A 210 -15.63 -7.87 -10.72
C VAL A 210 -15.78 -8.84 -11.88
N SER A 211 -15.29 -10.07 -11.72
CA SER A 211 -15.91 -11.26 -12.28
C SER A 211 -15.38 -12.50 -11.57
N HIS A 212 -16.03 -12.89 -10.47
CA HIS A 212 -15.94 -14.26 -9.99
C HIS A 212 -17.34 -14.86 -10.04
N ALA A 213 -17.52 -15.82 -10.94
CA ALA A 213 -18.63 -16.76 -10.88
C ALA A 213 -18.57 -17.45 -9.51
N SER A 214 -19.60 -17.25 -8.70
CA SER A 214 -19.70 -17.73 -7.33
C SER A 214 -19.71 -19.27 -7.26
N GLU A 215 -18.75 -19.87 -6.56
CA GLU A 215 -18.96 -21.20 -5.95
C GLU A 215 -19.51 -21.05 -4.52
N PRO A 216 -20.36 -21.99 -4.04
CA PRO A 216 -20.97 -21.89 -2.72
C PRO A 216 -19.97 -22.18 -1.59
N ILE A 217 -19.75 -21.18 -0.73
CA ILE A 217 -18.80 -21.15 0.41
C ILE A 217 -19.12 -22.16 1.52
N ASP A 218 -20.31 -22.73 1.55
CA ASP A 218 -20.73 -23.65 2.61
C ASP A 218 -19.87 -24.92 2.69
N ALA A 219 -19.15 -25.28 1.61
CA ALA A 219 -18.20 -26.39 1.59
C ALA A 219 -16.83 -26.08 2.24
N LEU A 220 -16.40 -24.82 2.30
CA LEU A 220 -15.07 -24.41 2.79
C LEU A 220 -15.04 -24.09 4.29
N VAL A 221 -16.16 -23.61 4.84
CA VAL A 221 -16.22 -23.18 6.25
C VAL A 221 -16.38 -24.35 7.23
N GLY A 222 -16.92 -25.49 6.77
CA GLY A 222 -17.23 -26.64 7.63
C GLY A 222 -16.04 -27.47 8.12
N GLY A 223 -14.84 -27.32 7.53
CA GLY A 223 -13.72 -28.25 7.79
C GLY A 223 -12.50 -27.68 8.51
N ALA A 224 -12.18 -26.39 8.35
CA ALA A 224 -10.81 -25.92 8.59
C ALA A 224 -10.57 -25.07 9.85
N LEU A 225 -11.61 -24.56 10.53
CA LEU A 225 -11.44 -23.50 11.55
C LEU A 225 -11.86 -23.89 12.97
N ALA A 226 -12.36 -25.10 13.20
CA ALA A 226 -12.78 -25.53 14.54
C ALA A 226 -11.61 -25.95 15.47
N SER A 227 -10.36 -26.00 14.99
CA SER A 227 -9.27 -26.67 15.74
C SER A 227 -7.86 -26.08 15.51
N ARG A 228 -7.65 -24.76 15.54
CA ARG A 228 -6.28 -24.20 15.54
C ARG A 228 -5.99 -23.32 16.74
N GLU A 229 -5.06 -23.81 17.55
CA GLU A 229 -4.51 -23.19 18.76
C GLU A 229 -3.75 -21.89 18.49
N LEU A 230 -3.72 -21.08 19.55
CA LEU A 230 -3.05 -19.81 19.79
C LEU A 230 -1.74 -19.59 18.99
N VAL A 231 -1.70 -18.53 18.16
CA VAL A 231 -0.48 -18.08 17.47
C VAL A 231 0.32 -17.13 18.39
N PRO A 232 1.59 -17.41 18.73
CA PRO A 232 2.38 -16.53 19.59
C PRO A 232 2.74 -15.20 18.89
N LEU A 233 2.50 -14.08 19.58
CA LEU A 233 2.88 -12.74 19.13
C LEU A 233 4.14 -12.27 19.86
N VAL A 234 5.26 -12.18 19.12
CA VAL A 234 6.45 -11.38 19.43
C VAL A 234 7.15 -11.66 20.78
N ARG A 235 8.31 -12.33 20.75
CA ARG A 235 9.28 -12.26 21.85
C ARG A 235 10.05 -10.95 21.76
N ARG A 236 9.55 -9.88 22.40
CA ARG A 236 10.43 -8.78 22.85
C ARG A 236 10.50 -8.83 24.36
N ARG A 237 11.73 -8.93 24.87
CA ARG A 237 12.02 -8.86 26.30
C ARG A 237 11.88 -7.40 26.73
N ALA A 238 11.03 -7.12 27.70
CA ALA A 238 11.00 -5.82 28.36
C ALA A 238 12.37 -5.56 29.05
N PRO A 239 12.85 -4.30 29.13
CA PRO A 239 14.15 -3.96 29.73
C PRO A 239 14.27 -4.34 31.21
N ASP A 240 13.13 -4.53 31.90
CA ASP A 240 13.04 -4.87 33.33
C ASP A 240 12.89 -6.37 33.61
N GLY A 241 12.86 -7.22 32.57
CA GLY A 241 12.78 -8.67 32.72
C GLY A 241 11.38 -9.21 33.05
N SER A 242 10.33 -8.39 33.11
CA SER A 242 8.96 -8.84 33.33
C SER A 242 8.05 -8.59 32.11
N SER A 243 7.89 -9.59 31.24
CA SER A 243 6.62 -9.75 30.51
C SER A 243 6.46 -11.17 29.99
N GLY A 244 5.39 -11.85 30.41
CA GLY A 244 4.90 -13.06 29.74
C GLY A 244 4.39 -12.75 28.32
N PRO A 245 4.11 -13.78 27.50
CA PRO A 245 3.66 -13.58 26.13
C PRO A 245 2.35 -12.79 26.09
N LYS A 246 2.32 -11.70 25.31
CA LYS A 246 1.10 -10.94 25.04
C LYS A 246 0.25 -11.72 24.05
N LEU A 247 -0.89 -12.23 24.48
CA LEU A 247 -1.78 -13.08 23.67
C LEU A 247 -2.98 -12.25 23.19
N LEU A 248 -3.08 -12.07 21.86
CA LEU A 248 -4.30 -11.61 21.20
C LEU A 248 -5.14 -12.84 20.87
N GLN A 249 -6.39 -12.89 21.31
CA GLN A 249 -7.28 -14.02 21.05
C GLN A 249 -8.45 -13.60 20.16
N VAL A 250 -8.64 -14.31 19.05
CA VAL A 250 -9.87 -14.24 18.27
C VAL A 250 -10.96 -14.92 19.10
N SER A 251 -11.90 -14.13 19.58
CA SER A 251 -12.98 -14.61 20.45
C SER A 251 -14.20 -15.05 19.65
N GLU A 252 -14.42 -14.45 18.47
CA GLU A 252 -15.60 -14.71 17.66
C GLU A 252 -15.40 -14.25 16.21
N ILE A 253 -15.89 -15.05 15.26
CA ILE A 253 -16.04 -14.66 13.85
C ILE A 253 -17.48 -14.95 13.45
N ARG A 254 -18.21 -13.94 12.96
CA ARG A 254 -19.60 -14.11 12.47
C ARG A 254 -19.79 -13.41 11.14
N ARG A 255 -20.63 -14.00 10.29
CA ARG A 255 -21.11 -13.37 9.06
C ARG A 255 -22.43 -12.66 9.32
N ALA A 256 -22.54 -11.41 8.89
CA ALA A 256 -23.77 -10.62 8.91
C ALA A 256 -24.00 -10.05 7.50
N GLY A 257 -24.71 -10.82 6.66
CA GLY A 257 -24.91 -10.47 5.25
C GLY A 257 -23.62 -10.56 4.43
N SER A 258 -23.25 -9.48 3.72
CA SER A 258 -21.98 -9.36 2.99
C SER A 258 -20.77 -9.05 3.88
N ARG A 259 -20.98 -8.94 5.20
CA ARG A 259 -19.94 -8.58 6.17
C ARG A 259 -19.45 -9.78 6.96
N VAL A 260 -18.14 -9.85 7.16
CA VAL A 260 -17.52 -10.71 8.16
C VAL A 260 -17.07 -9.85 9.32
N LEU A 261 -17.52 -10.22 10.51
CA LEU A 261 -17.28 -9.53 11.77
C LEU A 261 -16.34 -10.38 12.62
N VAL A 262 -15.17 -9.83 12.93
CA VAL A 262 -14.14 -10.51 13.72
C VAL A 262 -14.00 -9.77 15.04
N ARG A 263 -14.28 -10.46 16.16
CA ARG A 263 -14.12 -9.94 17.52
C ARG A 263 -12.82 -10.44 18.13
N LEU A 264 -12.00 -9.49 18.55
CA LEU A 264 -10.70 -9.74 19.16
C LEU A 264 -10.76 -9.34 20.63
N SER A 265 -10.14 -10.16 21.48
CA SER A 265 -10.01 -9.91 22.91
C SER A 265 -8.53 -9.93 23.28
N MET A 266 -8.12 -9.02 24.16
CA MET A 266 -6.75 -8.93 24.67
C MET A 266 -6.77 -8.63 26.16
N ARG A 267 -5.99 -9.37 26.94
CA ARG A 267 -5.81 -9.16 28.38
C ARG A 267 -4.48 -8.49 28.65
N ASP A 268 -4.40 -7.16 28.51
CA ASP A 268 -3.27 -6.36 29.00
C ASP A 268 -3.74 -4.91 29.27
N PRO A 269 -3.85 -4.48 30.54
CA PRO A 269 -4.32 -3.13 30.88
C PRO A 269 -3.32 -2.02 30.54
N ALA A 270 -2.08 -2.35 30.15
CA ALA A 270 -1.04 -1.37 29.86
C ALA A 270 -0.94 -0.99 28.36
N VAL A 271 -1.70 -1.63 27.47
CA VAL A 271 -1.64 -1.34 26.03
C VAL A 271 -2.59 -0.20 25.69
N CYS A 272 -2.05 0.87 25.11
CA CYS A 272 -2.86 2.01 24.71
C CYS A 272 -3.78 1.63 23.51
N PRO A 273 -5.03 2.12 23.45
CA PRO A 273 -5.98 1.77 22.38
C PRO A 273 -5.46 2.01 20.95
N HIS A 274 -4.56 2.97 20.76
CA HIS A 274 -3.92 3.25 19.47
C HIS A 274 -2.91 2.18 19.04
N GLU A 275 -2.17 1.60 19.99
CA GLU A 275 -1.21 0.53 19.71
C GLU A 275 -1.95 -0.77 19.38
N LEU A 276 -3.10 -1.00 20.04
CA LEU A 276 -4.03 -2.09 19.71
C LEU A 276 -4.57 -1.96 18.28
N ALA A 277 -5.01 -0.77 17.88
CA ALA A 277 -5.49 -0.51 16.52
C ALA A 277 -4.41 -0.79 15.47
N ARG A 278 -3.13 -0.48 15.75
CA ARG A 278 -1.98 -0.85 14.90
C ARG A 278 -1.78 -2.36 14.80
N ILE A 279 -1.79 -3.07 15.93
CA ILE A 279 -1.56 -4.53 15.98
C ILE A 279 -2.69 -5.29 15.27
N ILE A 280 -3.94 -4.88 15.48
CA ILE A 280 -5.12 -5.45 14.83
C ILE A 280 -5.05 -5.27 13.32
N ARG A 281 -4.67 -4.08 12.84
CA ARG A 281 -4.59 -3.75 11.41
C ARG A 281 -3.46 -4.49 10.69
N ILE A 282 -2.35 -4.82 11.38
CA ILE A 282 -1.18 -5.47 10.76
C ILE A 282 -1.32 -6.99 10.65
N LYS A 283 -1.95 -7.67 11.62
CA LYS A 283 -1.94 -9.14 11.68
C LYS A 283 -3.26 -9.83 11.35
N VAL A 284 -4.39 -9.20 11.65
CA VAL A 284 -5.70 -9.79 11.34
C VAL A 284 -5.99 -9.67 9.85
N LEU A 285 -5.57 -8.57 9.21
CA LEU A 285 -5.69 -8.42 7.76
C LEU A 285 -4.81 -9.42 7.00
N SER A 286 -3.61 -9.78 7.46
CA SER A 286 -2.77 -10.75 6.71
C SER A 286 -3.28 -12.19 6.81
N GLU A 287 -3.73 -12.65 7.98
CA GLU A 287 -4.10 -14.06 8.18
C GLU A 287 -5.58 -14.36 7.90
N VAL A 288 -6.49 -13.39 8.11
CA VAL A 288 -7.92 -13.58 7.83
C VAL A 288 -8.24 -13.40 6.33
N LEU A 289 -7.48 -12.56 5.61
CA LEU A 289 -7.65 -12.40 4.16
C LEU A 289 -7.14 -13.60 3.35
N GLU A 290 -6.14 -14.35 3.83
CA GLU A 290 -5.68 -15.57 3.15
C GLU A 290 -6.76 -16.67 3.11
N GLY A 291 -7.73 -16.65 4.02
CA GLY A 291 -8.82 -17.65 4.07
C GLY A 291 -10.20 -17.17 3.59
N LEU A 292 -10.43 -15.86 3.46
CA LEU A 292 -11.74 -15.28 3.08
C LEU A 292 -11.75 -14.63 1.69
N HIS A 293 -10.69 -14.84 0.92
CA HIS A 293 -10.31 -14.06 -0.26
C HIS A 293 -11.36 -13.97 -1.39
N ASP A 294 -12.37 -14.84 -1.39
CA ASP A 294 -13.33 -14.94 -2.49
C ASP A 294 -14.80 -14.59 -2.15
N SER A 295 -15.14 -14.04 -0.96
CA SER A 295 -16.59 -13.96 -0.61
C SER A 295 -17.15 -12.86 0.28
N ALA A 296 -16.37 -11.85 0.65
CA ALA A 296 -16.88 -10.74 1.46
C ALA A 296 -16.57 -9.37 0.83
N ASP A 297 -17.62 -8.64 0.45
CA ASP A 297 -17.50 -7.29 -0.11
C ASP A 297 -17.07 -6.25 0.93
N THR A 298 -17.14 -6.56 2.24
CA THR A 298 -16.71 -5.65 3.31
C THR A 298 -16.30 -6.42 4.57
N LEU A 299 -15.05 -6.26 5.02
CA LEU A 299 -14.57 -6.77 6.30
C LEU A 299 -14.76 -5.68 7.37
N VAL A 300 -15.49 -6.00 8.46
CA VAL A 300 -15.66 -5.09 9.61
C VAL A 300 -14.97 -5.73 10.82
N VAL A 301 -13.90 -5.08 11.31
CA VAL A 301 -13.19 -5.53 12.50
C VAL A 301 -13.67 -4.70 13.69
N GLU A 302 -14.38 -5.35 14.62
CA GLU A 302 -14.80 -4.72 15.88
C GLU A 302 -13.83 -5.14 16.99
N GLY A 303 -13.02 -4.19 17.46
CA GLY A 303 -12.17 -4.38 18.64
C GLY A 303 -12.94 -4.10 19.92
N LEU A 304 -13.11 -5.11 20.78
CA LEU A 304 -13.65 -4.91 22.12
C LEU A 304 -12.51 -5.00 23.14
N ILE A 305 -12.31 -3.93 23.92
CA ILE A 305 -11.34 -3.94 25.03
C ILE A 305 -12.11 -4.23 26.30
N GLU A 306 -12.01 -5.46 26.81
CA GLU A 306 -12.50 -5.79 28.14
C GLU A 306 -11.49 -5.29 29.17
N THR A 307 -11.83 -4.22 29.88
CA THR A 307 -11.09 -3.82 31.08
C THR A 307 -11.56 -4.68 32.25
N PRO A 308 -10.65 -5.26 33.06
CA PRO A 308 -11.05 -5.89 34.30
C PRO A 308 -11.77 -4.85 35.15
N THR A 309 -12.99 -5.15 35.59
CA THR A 309 -13.69 -4.34 36.58
C THR A 309 -12.78 -4.23 37.80
N LEU A 310 -12.36 -3.02 38.15
CA LEU A 310 -11.67 -2.77 39.41
C LEU A 310 -12.67 -3.12 40.53
N LEU A 311 -12.48 -4.29 41.13
CA LEU A 311 -13.02 -4.65 42.45
C LEU A 311 -12.05 -4.17 43.53
#